data_AF-A0A433JZ43-F1
#
_entry.id   AF-A0A433JZ43-F1
#
_cell.length_a   1.000
_cell.length_b   1.000
_cell.length_c   1.000
_cell.angle_alpha   90.00
_cell.angle_beta   90.00
_cell.angle_gamma   90.00
#
_symmetry.space_group_name_H-M   'P 1'
#
loop_
_entity.id
_entity.type
_entity.pdbx_description
1 polymer ?
#
loop_
_entity_poly.entity_id
_entity_poly.type
_entity_poly.pdbx_seq_one_letter_code
_entity_poly.pdbx_strand_id
1 'polypeptide(L)'
;MAGEFSLFDLASMQDKVEHLKALPWSKEDKLEAIKAKDYYAISWAALNGRLPILHYLLEEVGLSTEDKLKAVKAYGYIAIARAAQYSHLATIRYLLEEVGLSTEDKLKAVKAYGYIAIISAAENGHLAILRYLLEEVGLGTEDKLEAIKADDYYAIRNAAYNGHLETLRYLLEEVGLSTEDKREAIKADDYYAIRRAAAYQHRPIITYFLTFDPGLAYLESHDREYGKTYVYGFVAEQLEGLKRRKEGMVQITPVLVSTERA
;
A
#
# COMPACT_ATOMS: atom_id res chain seq x y z
N MET A 1 -6.92 6.16 26.88
CA MET A 1 -7.84 5.32 27.67
C MET A 1 -7.28 3.91 27.71
N ALA A 2 -6.72 3.45 28.83
CA ALA A 2 -6.40 2.04 29.02
C ALA A 2 -7.70 1.34 29.44
N GLY A 3 -8.55 1.01 28.48
CA GLY A 3 -9.73 0.18 28.72
C GLY A 3 -9.29 -1.28 28.82
N GLU A 4 -9.67 -1.97 29.90
CA GLU A 4 -9.38 -3.39 30.09
C GLU A 4 -9.80 -4.21 28.86
N PHE A 5 -8.89 -4.99 28.29
CA PHE A 5 -9.19 -5.86 27.15
C PHE A 5 -10.17 -6.96 27.58
N SER A 6 -11.19 -7.21 26.77
CA SER A 6 -12.08 -8.35 26.99
C SER A 6 -11.34 -9.65 26.67
N LEU A 7 -11.88 -10.77 27.14
CA LEU A 7 -11.36 -12.10 26.79
C LEU A 7 -11.35 -12.34 25.28
N PHE A 8 -12.36 -11.83 24.57
CA PHE A 8 -12.46 -11.90 23.12
C PHE A 8 -11.41 -11.02 22.43
N ASP A 9 -11.14 -9.82 22.95
CA ASP A 9 -10.04 -8.96 22.47
C ASP A 9 -8.69 -9.70 22.58
N LEU A 10 -8.40 -10.27 23.75
CA LEU A 10 -7.14 -10.98 24.01
C LEU A 10 -6.99 -12.22 23.12
N ALA A 11 -8.06 -13.01 22.98
CA ALA A 11 -8.06 -14.17 22.11
C ALA A 11 -7.81 -13.77 20.65
N SER A 12 -8.45 -12.69 20.17
CA SER A 12 -8.26 -12.11 18.84
C SER A 12 -6.82 -11.67 18.56
N MET A 13 -6.10 -11.19 19.58
CA MET A 13 -4.67 -10.86 19.45
C MET A 13 -3.78 -12.11 19.39
N GLN A 14 -4.11 -13.13 20.19
CA GLN A 14 -3.23 -14.27 20.49
C GLN A 14 -3.53 -15.55 19.70
N ASP A 15 -4.48 -15.51 18.75
CA ASP A 15 -4.91 -16.65 17.95
C ASP A 15 -5.48 -17.82 18.78
N LYS A 16 -6.26 -17.50 19.82
CA LYS A 16 -6.79 -18.48 20.77
C LYS A 16 -8.24 -18.88 20.45
N VAL A 17 -8.53 -19.19 19.18
CA VAL A 17 -9.89 -19.57 18.75
C VAL A 17 -10.43 -20.78 19.52
N GLU A 18 -9.61 -21.80 19.76
CA GLU A 18 -10.00 -22.99 20.52
C GLU A 18 -10.34 -22.68 21.98
N HIS A 19 -9.73 -21.64 22.56
CA HIS A 19 -10.07 -21.23 23.93
C HIS A 19 -11.45 -20.58 23.97
N LEU A 20 -11.82 -19.78 22.96
CA LEU A 20 -13.16 -19.21 22.85
C LEU A 20 -14.23 -20.29 22.61
N LYS A 21 -13.90 -21.30 21.79
CA LYS A 21 -14.76 -22.47 21.55
C LYS A 21 -15.03 -23.24 22.85
N ALA A 22 -13.99 -23.47 23.65
CA ALA A 22 -14.07 -24.21 24.91
C ALA A 22 -14.75 -23.47 26.08
N LEU A 23 -15.08 -22.18 25.94
CA LEU A 23 -15.73 -21.44 27.02
C LEU A 23 -17.08 -22.05 27.39
N PRO A 24 -17.38 -22.25 28.69
CA PRO A 24 -18.66 -22.75 29.18
C PRO A 24 -19.75 -21.66 29.19
N TRP A 25 -19.70 -20.75 28.21
CA TRP A 25 -20.62 -19.64 28.06
C TRP A 25 -21.80 -20.04 27.18
N SER A 26 -22.97 -19.48 27.47
CA SER A 26 -24.14 -19.64 26.59
C SER A 26 -23.87 -18.98 25.23
N LYS A 27 -24.69 -19.31 24.23
CA LYS A 27 -24.61 -18.65 22.91
C LYS A 27 -24.84 -17.14 23.06
N GLU A 28 -25.81 -16.77 23.88
CA GLU A 28 -26.21 -15.40 24.16
C GLU A 28 -25.07 -14.60 24.79
N ASP A 29 -24.37 -15.17 25.78
CA ASP A 29 -23.21 -14.52 26.43
C ASP A 29 -22.06 -14.29 25.42
N LYS A 30 -21.81 -15.26 24.54
CA LYS A 30 -20.80 -15.13 23.48
C LYS A 30 -21.18 -14.02 22.50
N LEU A 31 -22.45 -13.94 22.10
CA LEU A 31 -22.94 -12.88 21.22
C LEU A 31 -22.82 -11.50 21.87
N GLU A 32 -23.16 -11.37 23.16
CA GLU A 32 -23.01 -10.12 23.90
C GLU A 32 -21.54 -9.69 23.98
N ALA A 33 -20.64 -10.64 24.28
CA ALA A 33 -19.21 -10.36 24.33
C ALA A 33 -18.62 -9.96 22.97
N ILE A 34 -19.12 -10.53 21.87
CA ILE A 34 -18.73 -10.12 20.51
C ILE A 34 -19.21 -8.70 20.22
N LYS A 35 -20.44 -8.34 20.63
CA LYS A 35 -21.04 -7.01 20.41
C LYS A 35 -20.42 -5.92 21.29
N ALA A 36 -19.77 -6.31 22.39
CA ALA A 36 -19.15 -5.38 23.31
C ALA A 36 -18.15 -4.44 22.60
N LYS A 37 -18.12 -3.18 23.07
CA LYS A 37 -17.24 -2.12 22.52
C LYS A 37 -17.36 -1.94 21.00
N ASP A 38 -18.55 -2.13 20.46
CA ASP A 38 -18.83 -2.06 19.03
C ASP A 38 -17.94 -3.01 18.21
N TYR A 39 -17.95 -4.30 18.59
CA TYR A 39 -17.29 -5.37 17.84
C TYR A 39 -15.76 -5.28 17.74
N TYR A 40 -15.12 -4.66 18.72
CA TYR A 40 -13.69 -4.35 18.68
C TYR A 40 -12.78 -5.59 18.53
N ALA A 41 -13.22 -6.76 19.01
CA ALA A 41 -12.51 -8.02 18.85
C ALA A 41 -12.26 -8.41 17.38
N ILE A 42 -13.15 -8.01 16.45
CA ILE A 42 -12.98 -8.23 15.00
C ILE A 42 -11.82 -7.39 14.48
N SER A 43 -11.71 -6.15 14.97
CA SER A 43 -10.62 -5.26 14.60
C SER A 43 -9.26 -5.79 15.07
N TRP A 44 -9.18 -6.39 16.26
CA TRP A 44 -7.97 -7.07 16.74
C TRP A 44 -7.62 -8.31 15.94
N ALA A 45 -8.62 -9.12 15.58
CA ALA A 45 -8.41 -10.30 14.75
C ALA A 45 -7.91 -9.89 13.36
N ALA A 46 -8.47 -8.81 12.79
CA ALA A 46 -8.05 -8.29 11.48
C ALA A 46 -6.64 -7.70 11.49
N LEU A 47 -6.29 -6.92 12.53
CA LEU A 47 -4.94 -6.39 12.75
C LEU A 47 -3.88 -7.51 12.76
N ASN A 48 -4.21 -8.67 13.31
CA ASN A 48 -3.30 -9.80 13.48
C ASN A 48 -3.49 -10.90 12.42
N GLY A 49 -4.35 -10.69 11.42
CA GLY A 49 -4.59 -11.64 10.33
C GLY A 49 -5.23 -12.94 10.78
N ARG A 50 -5.94 -12.95 11.91
CA ARG A 50 -6.53 -14.14 12.54
C ARG A 50 -7.85 -14.51 11.86
N LEU A 51 -7.76 -14.97 10.62
CA LEU A 51 -8.91 -15.48 9.86
C LEU A 51 -9.74 -16.54 10.62
N PRO A 52 -9.15 -17.54 11.31
CA PRO A 52 -9.93 -18.50 12.08
C PRO A 52 -10.78 -17.85 13.17
N ILE A 53 -10.25 -16.81 13.81
CA ILE A 53 -11.01 -16.03 14.80
C ILE A 53 -12.12 -15.24 14.11
N LEU A 54 -11.85 -14.59 12.98
CA LEU A 54 -12.90 -13.88 12.24
C LEU A 54 -14.05 -14.80 11.84
N HIS A 55 -13.76 -15.99 11.29
CA HIS A 55 -14.78 -16.99 10.99
C HIS A 55 -15.55 -17.42 12.24
N TYR A 56 -14.85 -17.64 13.36
CA TYR A 56 -15.52 -17.99 14.61
C TYR A 56 -16.49 -16.89 15.08
N LEU A 57 -16.01 -15.64 15.14
CA LEU A 57 -16.78 -14.50 15.63
C LEU A 57 -17.97 -14.14 14.71
N LEU A 58 -17.76 -14.20 13.38
CA LEU A 58 -18.74 -13.76 12.40
C LEU A 58 -19.71 -14.86 11.96
N GLU A 59 -19.26 -16.12 11.92
CA GLU A 59 -20.04 -17.23 11.37
C GLU A 59 -20.44 -18.24 12.44
N GLU A 60 -19.47 -18.79 13.19
CA GLU A 60 -19.72 -19.97 14.04
C GLU A 60 -20.59 -19.66 15.28
N VAL A 61 -20.43 -18.48 15.90
CA VAL A 61 -21.23 -18.09 17.08
C VAL A 61 -22.68 -17.76 16.69
N GLY A 62 -22.95 -17.53 15.41
CA GLY A 62 -24.30 -17.32 14.88
C GLY A 62 -24.80 -15.88 15.00
N LEU A 63 -23.95 -14.90 14.70
CA LEU A 63 -24.39 -13.52 14.49
C LEU A 63 -25.42 -13.44 13.36
N SER A 64 -26.42 -12.57 13.51
CA SER A 64 -27.33 -12.22 12.42
C SER A 64 -26.56 -11.56 11.28
N THR A 65 -27.06 -11.67 10.04
CA THR A 65 -26.45 -10.99 8.88
C THR A 65 -26.28 -9.48 9.13
N GLU A 66 -27.28 -8.85 9.74
CA GLU A 66 -27.22 -7.43 10.07
C GLU A 66 -26.10 -7.12 11.06
N ASP A 67 -25.93 -7.94 12.10
CA ASP A 67 -24.86 -7.75 13.08
C ASP A 67 -23.48 -7.97 12.47
N LYS A 68 -23.30 -8.97 11.59
CA LYS A 68 -22.02 -9.17 10.87
C LYS A 68 -21.63 -7.93 10.09
N LEU A 69 -22.58 -7.35 9.34
CA LEU A 69 -22.35 -6.14 8.57
C LEU A 69 -22.04 -4.95 9.48
N LYS A 70 -22.77 -4.77 10.59
CA LYS A 70 -22.45 -3.73 11.60
C LYS A 70 -21.04 -3.90 12.15
N ALA A 71 -20.64 -5.14 12.41
CA ALA A 71 -19.37 -5.48 12.99
C ALA A 71 -18.19 -5.16 12.05
N VAL A 72 -18.33 -5.44 10.75
CA VAL A 72 -17.34 -5.04 9.73
C VAL A 72 -17.32 -3.53 9.49
N LYS A 73 -18.48 -2.86 9.55
CA LYS A 73 -18.63 -1.40 9.39
C LYS A 73 -18.17 -0.60 10.61
N ALA A 74 -17.97 -1.27 11.75
CA ALA A 74 -17.62 -0.62 13.01
C ALA A 74 -16.40 0.28 12.88
N TYR A 75 -16.45 1.44 13.53
CA TYR A 75 -15.41 2.48 13.46
C TYR A 75 -14.99 2.78 12.02
N GLY A 76 -15.96 2.94 11.12
CA GLY A 76 -15.69 3.29 9.72
C GLY A 76 -14.80 2.29 9.01
N TYR A 77 -15.05 0.99 9.18
CA TYR A 77 -14.31 -0.10 8.52
C TYR A 77 -12.84 -0.23 8.95
N ILE A 78 -12.48 0.19 10.17
CA ILE A 78 -11.08 0.18 10.66
C ILE A 78 -10.39 -1.19 10.59
N ALA A 79 -11.16 -2.28 10.65
CA ALA A 79 -10.63 -3.65 10.53
C ALA A 79 -9.89 -3.86 9.18
N ILE A 80 -10.40 -3.29 8.09
CA ILE A 80 -9.79 -3.37 6.76
C ILE A 80 -8.47 -2.58 6.72
N ALA A 81 -8.44 -1.38 7.29
CA ALA A 81 -7.24 -0.57 7.38
C ALA A 81 -6.14 -1.26 8.20
N ARG A 82 -6.50 -1.85 9.34
CA ARG A 82 -5.58 -2.61 10.19
C ARG A 82 -5.03 -3.85 9.49
N ALA A 83 -5.88 -4.62 8.81
CA ALA A 83 -5.43 -5.75 8.01
C ALA A 83 -4.50 -5.30 6.86
N ALA A 84 -4.78 -4.14 6.25
CA ALA A 84 -3.94 -3.54 5.21
C ALA A 84 -2.57 -3.10 5.73
N GLN A 85 -2.51 -2.56 6.95
CA GLN A 85 -1.25 -2.13 7.58
C GLN A 85 -0.29 -3.30 7.88
N TYR A 86 -0.81 -4.49 8.19
CA TYR A 86 0.00 -5.65 8.62
C TYR A 86 0.02 -6.79 7.59
N SER A 87 -0.18 -6.48 6.31
CA SER A 87 -0.06 -7.43 5.19
C SER A 87 -1.08 -8.58 5.17
N HIS A 88 -2.26 -8.43 5.75
CA HIS A 88 -3.26 -9.49 5.87
C HIS A 88 -4.29 -9.51 4.72
N LEU A 89 -3.82 -9.72 3.48
CA LEU A 89 -4.67 -9.70 2.27
C LEU A 89 -5.86 -10.68 2.35
N ALA A 90 -5.63 -11.90 2.85
CA ALA A 90 -6.69 -12.90 2.97
C ALA A 90 -7.81 -12.44 3.93
N THR A 91 -7.44 -11.73 4.99
CA THR A 91 -8.40 -11.10 5.91
C THR A 91 -9.19 -9.98 5.23
N ILE A 92 -8.54 -9.14 4.42
CA ILE A 92 -9.23 -8.09 3.67
C ILE A 92 -10.24 -8.72 2.70
N ARG A 93 -9.84 -9.75 1.93
CA ARG A 93 -10.73 -10.46 1.00
C ARG A 93 -11.93 -11.07 1.72
N TYR A 94 -11.70 -11.74 2.85
CA TYR A 94 -12.80 -12.28 3.65
C TYR A 94 -13.79 -11.19 4.08
N LEU A 95 -13.29 -10.09 4.66
CA LEU A 95 -14.12 -8.99 5.15
C LEU A 95 -14.88 -8.26 4.03
N LEU A 96 -14.29 -8.11 2.85
CA LEU A 96 -14.89 -7.41 1.72
C LEU A 96 -15.79 -8.30 0.86
N GLU A 97 -15.43 -9.55 0.64
CA GLU A 97 -16.08 -10.41 -0.36
C GLU A 97 -17.02 -11.45 0.26
N GLU A 98 -16.69 -11.99 1.44
CA GLU A 98 -17.36 -13.17 1.98
C GLU A 98 -18.40 -12.84 3.06
N VAL A 99 -18.24 -11.73 3.80
CA VAL A 99 -19.18 -11.31 4.84
C VAL A 99 -20.49 -10.73 4.26
N GLY A 100 -20.58 -10.58 2.94
CA GLY A 100 -21.79 -10.12 2.24
C GLY A 100 -21.96 -8.61 2.18
N LEU A 101 -20.87 -7.84 2.20
CA LEU A 101 -20.93 -6.40 1.95
C LEU A 101 -21.46 -6.11 0.54
N SER A 102 -22.34 -5.11 0.44
CA SER A 102 -22.77 -4.58 -0.85
C SER A 102 -21.58 -3.92 -1.58
N THR A 103 -21.65 -3.82 -2.91
CA THR A 103 -20.61 -3.11 -3.69
C THR A 103 -20.38 -1.68 -3.18
N GLU A 104 -21.45 -0.96 -2.84
CA GLU A 104 -21.36 0.38 -2.27
C GLU A 104 -20.60 0.40 -0.93
N ASP A 105 -20.86 -0.59 -0.06
CA ASP A 105 -20.16 -0.70 1.21
C ASP A 105 -18.67 -1.04 1.04
N LYS A 106 -18.32 -1.88 0.06
CA LYS A 106 -16.91 -2.18 -0.26
C LYS A 106 -16.17 -0.91 -0.68
N LEU A 107 -16.77 -0.10 -1.56
CA LEU A 107 -16.19 1.18 -1.97
C LEU A 107 -16.07 2.16 -0.81
N LYS A 108 -17.09 2.27 0.05
CA LYS A 108 -17.03 3.09 1.27
C LYS A 108 -15.91 2.64 2.21
N ALA A 109 -15.69 1.33 2.35
CA ALA A 109 -14.63 0.79 3.17
C ALA A 109 -13.24 1.16 2.66
N VAL A 110 -13.02 1.11 1.33
CA VAL A 110 -11.74 1.50 0.73
C VAL A 110 -11.51 3.01 0.82
N LYS A 111 -12.56 3.83 0.66
CA LYS A 111 -12.51 5.30 0.78
C LYS A 111 -12.45 5.81 2.23
N ALA A 112 -12.65 4.93 3.21
CA ALA A 112 -12.75 5.32 4.62
C ALA A 112 -11.50 6.08 5.09
N TYR A 113 -11.73 7.10 5.93
CA TYR A 113 -10.68 7.95 6.51
C TYR A 113 -9.67 8.47 5.49
N GLY A 114 -10.13 8.89 4.31
CA GLY A 114 -9.25 9.41 3.26
C GLY A 114 -8.32 8.33 2.70
N TYR A 115 -8.86 7.13 2.44
CA TYR A 115 -8.11 6.00 1.85
C TYR A 115 -7.01 5.42 2.76
N ILE A 116 -7.23 5.43 4.08
CA ILE A 116 -6.22 4.99 5.07
C ILE A 116 -5.71 3.56 4.82
N ALA A 117 -6.53 2.66 4.28
CA ALA A 117 -6.11 1.29 3.95
C ALA A 117 -5.08 1.26 2.80
N ILE A 118 -5.28 2.08 1.77
CA ILE A 118 -4.34 2.23 0.64
C ILE A 118 -3.06 2.90 1.15
N ILE A 119 -3.18 3.99 1.93
CA ILE A 119 -2.04 4.68 2.53
C ILE A 119 -1.21 3.72 3.40
N SER A 120 -1.84 2.96 4.28
CA SER A 120 -1.13 2.03 5.18
C SER A 120 -0.44 0.91 4.41
N ALA A 121 -1.08 0.39 3.36
CA ALA A 121 -0.47 -0.62 2.50
C ALA A 121 0.73 -0.04 1.72
N ALA A 122 0.67 1.22 1.29
CA ALA A 122 1.78 1.90 0.63
C ALA A 122 2.95 2.16 1.58
N GLU A 123 2.65 2.71 2.76
CA GLU A 123 3.61 2.99 3.81
C GLU A 123 4.41 1.75 4.21
N ASN A 124 3.79 0.57 4.24
CA ASN A 124 4.42 -0.70 4.65
C ASN A 124 4.85 -1.59 3.47
N GLY A 125 4.75 -1.09 2.23
CA GLY A 125 5.24 -1.81 1.05
C GLY A 125 4.42 -3.04 0.65
N HIS A 126 3.15 -3.11 1.07
CA HIS A 126 2.26 -4.24 0.82
C HIS A 126 1.60 -4.14 -0.55
N LEU A 127 2.42 -4.26 -1.61
CA LEU A 127 2.00 -4.11 -3.00
C LEU A 127 0.82 -5.01 -3.41
N ALA A 128 0.76 -6.25 -2.90
CA ALA A 128 -0.36 -7.15 -3.19
C ALA A 128 -1.71 -6.60 -2.68
N ILE A 129 -1.70 -5.91 -1.53
CA ILE A 129 -2.89 -5.27 -0.96
C ILE A 129 -3.25 -4.02 -1.76
N LEU A 130 -2.26 -3.21 -2.16
CA LEU A 130 -2.50 -2.05 -3.02
C LEU A 130 -3.18 -2.46 -4.33
N ARG A 131 -2.64 -3.46 -5.03
CA ARG A 131 -3.22 -3.96 -6.28
C ARG A 131 -4.64 -4.46 -6.07
N TYR A 132 -4.89 -5.21 -5.00
CA TYR A 132 -6.25 -5.66 -4.69
C TYR A 132 -7.20 -4.48 -4.44
N LEU A 133 -6.85 -3.55 -3.57
CA LEU A 133 -7.71 -2.42 -3.21
C LEU A 133 -7.96 -1.46 -4.39
N LEU A 134 -6.94 -1.20 -5.21
CA LEU A 134 -7.03 -0.28 -6.35
C LEU A 134 -7.64 -0.93 -7.59
N GLU A 135 -7.36 -2.20 -7.87
CA GLU A 135 -7.72 -2.82 -9.16
C GLU A 135 -8.90 -3.79 -9.07
N GLU A 136 -9.07 -4.50 -7.95
CA GLU A 136 -10.01 -5.62 -7.86
C GLU A 136 -11.32 -5.27 -7.13
N VAL A 137 -11.30 -4.32 -6.19
CA VAL A 137 -12.50 -3.92 -5.41
C VAL A 137 -13.51 -3.10 -6.24
N GLY A 138 -13.13 -2.71 -7.47
CA GLY A 138 -14.01 -1.99 -8.40
C GLY A 138 -13.99 -0.48 -8.24
N LEU A 139 -12.91 0.11 -7.70
CA LEU A 139 -12.72 1.56 -7.74
C LEU A 139 -12.69 2.07 -9.18
N GLY A 140 -13.42 3.16 -9.44
CA GLY A 140 -13.34 3.86 -10.71
C GLY A 140 -11.97 4.54 -10.88
N THR A 141 -11.57 4.84 -12.13
CA THR A 141 -10.28 5.48 -12.41
C THR A 141 -10.09 6.80 -11.65
N GLU A 142 -11.13 7.62 -11.55
CA GLU A 142 -11.09 8.89 -10.79
C GLU A 142 -10.82 8.64 -9.30
N ASP A 143 -11.53 7.68 -8.70
CA ASP A 143 -11.34 7.32 -7.29
C ASP A 143 -9.94 6.77 -7.00
N LYS A 144 -9.36 6.00 -7.94
CA LYS A 144 -7.98 5.52 -7.82
C LYS A 144 -7.01 6.70 -7.80
N LEU A 145 -7.16 7.64 -8.71
CA LEU A 145 -6.30 8.83 -8.77
C LEU A 145 -6.48 9.71 -7.53
N GLU A 146 -7.71 9.89 -7.04
CA GLU A 146 -7.99 10.59 -5.79
C GLU A 146 -7.26 9.92 -4.61
N ALA A 147 -7.33 8.60 -4.50
CA ALA A 147 -6.64 7.84 -3.46
C ALA A 147 -5.12 8.04 -3.46
N ILE A 148 -4.50 8.12 -4.65
CA ILE A 148 -3.05 8.33 -4.79
C ILE A 148 -2.66 9.78 -4.50
N LYS A 149 -3.51 10.74 -4.85
CA LYS A 149 -3.30 12.19 -4.64
C LYS A 149 -3.63 12.65 -3.22
N ALA A 150 -4.36 11.84 -2.45
CA ALA A 150 -4.77 12.14 -1.09
C ALA A 150 -3.60 12.61 -0.21
N ASP A 151 -3.89 13.62 0.62
CA ASP A 151 -2.96 14.22 1.58
C ASP A 151 -1.59 14.60 0.97
N ASP A 152 -1.63 15.27 -0.19
CA ASP A 152 -0.45 15.68 -0.97
C ASP A 152 0.45 14.47 -1.27
N TYR A 153 -0.13 13.47 -1.96
CA TYR A 153 0.56 12.25 -2.37
C TYR A 153 1.16 11.46 -1.20
N TYR A 154 0.47 11.38 -0.06
CA TYR A 154 0.97 10.80 1.19
C TYR A 154 1.43 9.34 1.02
N ALA A 155 0.71 8.54 0.22
CA ALA A 155 1.08 7.15 -0.08
C ALA A 155 2.45 7.04 -0.78
N ILE A 156 2.72 7.90 -1.77
CA ILE A 156 4.00 7.95 -2.50
C ILE A 156 5.13 8.39 -1.58
N ARG A 157 4.88 9.46 -0.80
CA ARG A 157 5.88 9.99 0.15
C ARG A 157 6.28 8.95 1.19
N ASN A 158 5.33 8.20 1.74
CA ASN A 158 5.60 7.20 2.77
C ASN A 158 6.22 5.90 2.21
N ALA A 159 5.82 5.47 1.01
CA ALA A 159 6.49 4.37 0.33
C ALA A 159 7.98 4.66 0.09
N ALA A 160 8.31 5.89 -0.33
CA ALA A 160 9.69 6.35 -0.50
C ALA A 160 10.44 6.47 0.85
N TYR A 161 9.79 7.05 1.85
CA TYR A 161 10.31 7.20 3.22
C TYR A 161 10.74 5.86 3.82
N ASN A 162 9.95 4.80 3.65
CA ASN A 162 10.24 3.45 4.17
C ASN A 162 11.03 2.56 3.20
N GLY A 163 11.44 3.08 2.03
CA GLY A 163 12.32 2.37 1.10
C GLY A 163 11.63 1.32 0.23
N HIS A 164 10.31 1.37 0.08
CA HIS A 164 9.53 0.38 -0.67
C HIS A 164 9.50 0.70 -2.17
N LEU A 165 10.60 0.39 -2.88
CA LEU A 165 10.79 0.74 -4.29
C LEU A 165 9.70 0.18 -5.21
N GLU A 166 9.31 -1.10 -5.07
CA GLU A 166 8.32 -1.70 -5.95
C GLU A 166 6.93 -1.08 -5.77
N THR A 167 6.58 -0.72 -4.53
CA THR A 167 5.37 0.04 -4.24
C THR A 167 5.43 1.44 -4.82
N LEU A 168 6.55 2.14 -4.65
CA LEU A 168 6.75 3.48 -5.22
C LEU A 168 6.61 3.46 -6.76
N ARG A 169 7.22 2.48 -7.42
CA ARG A 169 7.13 2.30 -8.88
C ARG A 169 5.69 2.07 -9.31
N TYR A 170 4.99 1.14 -8.66
CA TYR A 170 3.58 0.87 -8.96
C TYR A 170 2.74 2.16 -8.86
N LEU A 171 2.89 2.91 -7.77
CA LEU A 171 2.15 4.16 -7.53
C LEU A 171 2.49 5.28 -8.53
N LEU A 172 3.70 5.33 -9.09
CA LEU A 172 4.10 6.36 -10.05
C LEU A 172 3.87 5.96 -11.52
N GLU A 173 3.89 4.68 -11.85
CA GLU A 173 3.91 4.21 -13.24
C GLU A 173 2.68 3.43 -13.66
N GLU A 174 2.06 2.67 -12.76
CA GLU A 174 1.04 1.69 -13.15
C GLU A 174 -0.39 2.14 -12.85
N VAL A 175 -0.59 3.04 -11.88
CA VAL A 175 -1.93 3.53 -11.49
C VAL A 175 -2.51 4.61 -12.42
N GLY A 176 -1.79 4.97 -13.48
CA GLY A 176 -2.28 5.92 -14.49
C GLY A 176 -2.09 7.40 -14.17
N LEU A 177 -1.17 7.77 -13.27
CA LEU A 177 -0.80 9.17 -13.06
C LEU A 177 -0.29 9.82 -14.35
N SER A 178 -0.75 11.04 -14.63
CA SER A 178 -0.23 11.84 -15.73
C SER A 178 1.22 12.27 -15.48
N THR A 179 1.93 12.73 -16.51
CA THR A 179 3.29 13.26 -16.36
C THR A 179 3.35 14.42 -15.36
N GLU A 180 2.32 15.27 -15.33
CA GLU A 180 2.28 16.38 -14.38
C GLU A 180 2.00 15.88 -12.95
N ASP A 181 1.09 14.92 -12.78
CA ASP A 181 0.83 14.35 -11.45
C ASP A 181 2.09 13.68 -10.87
N LYS A 182 2.88 12.98 -11.70
CA LYS A 182 4.17 12.42 -11.26
C LYS A 182 5.14 13.52 -10.83
N ARG A 183 5.17 14.64 -11.56
CA ARG A 183 6.01 15.80 -11.21
C ARG A 183 5.58 16.40 -9.88
N GLU A 184 4.28 16.61 -9.68
CA GLU A 184 3.73 17.12 -8.42
C GLU A 184 4.02 16.16 -7.26
N ALA A 185 3.79 14.87 -7.44
CA ALA A 185 4.05 13.84 -6.43
C ALA A 185 5.51 13.81 -5.97
N ILE A 186 6.46 13.99 -6.89
CA ILE A 186 7.90 14.04 -6.56
C ILE A 186 8.25 15.31 -5.79
N LYS A 187 7.58 16.43 -6.07
CA LYS A 187 7.79 17.74 -5.44
C LYS A 187 7.03 17.91 -4.12
N ALA A 188 6.04 17.07 -3.87
CA ALA A 188 5.13 17.13 -2.73
C ALA A 188 5.90 17.30 -1.41
N ASP A 189 5.35 18.14 -0.53
CA ASP A 189 5.92 18.51 0.77
C ASP A 189 7.43 18.85 0.69
N ASP A 190 7.79 19.73 -0.25
CA ASP A 190 9.18 20.15 -0.52
C ASP A 190 10.11 18.95 -0.75
N TYR A 191 9.80 18.14 -1.76
CA TYR A 191 10.58 16.94 -2.11
C TYR A 191 10.79 15.97 -0.93
N TYR A 192 9.79 15.85 -0.04
CA TYR A 192 9.87 15.02 1.18
C TYR A 192 10.33 13.59 0.89
N ALA A 193 9.77 12.98 -0.15
CA ALA A 193 10.10 11.62 -0.56
C ALA A 193 11.60 11.44 -0.81
N ILE A 194 12.23 12.38 -1.53
CA ILE A 194 13.67 12.38 -1.82
C ILE A 194 14.47 12.64 -0.54
N ARG A 195 14.15 13.72 0.19
CA ARG A 195 14.88 14.10 1.41
C ARG A 195 14.91 12.98 2.44
N ARG A 196 13.77 12.33 2.69
CA ARG A 196 13.68 11.25 3.67
C ARG A 196 14.30 9.95 3.16
N ALA A 197 14.10 9.58 1.89
CA ALA A 197 14.79 8.42 1.33
C ALA A 197 16.32 8.57 1.41
N ALA A 198 16.86 9.78 1.21
CA ALA A 198 18.29 10.05 1.37
C ALA A 198 18.71 9.97 2.85
N ALA A 199 17.95 10.59 3.76
CA ALA A 199 18.24 10.55 5.20
C ALA A 199 18.27 9.13 5.79
N TYR A 200 17.39 8.24 5.31
CA TYR A 200 17.36 6.81 5.68
C TYR A 200 18.19 5.91 4.75
N GLN A 201 18.97 6.49 3.82
CA GLN A 201 19.90 5.79 2.93
C GLN A 201 19.23 4.75 2.01
N HIS A 202 17.97 4.98 1.62
CA HIS A 202 17.26 4.20 0.61
C HIS A 202 17.76 4.52 -0.80
N ARG A 203 19.00 4.11 -1.09
CA ARG A 203 19.67 4.37 -2.38
C ARG A 203 18.84 3.95 -3.61
N PRO A 204 18.14 2.80 -3.64
CA PRO A 204 17.32 2.44 -4.78
C PRO A 204 16.19 3.43 -5.08
N ILE A 205 15.60 4.03 -4.05
CA ILE A 205 14.58 5.08 -4.19
C ILE A 205 15.18 6.35 -4.80
N ILE A 206 16.35 6.77 -4.33
CA ILE A 206 17.04 7.96 -4.88
C ILE A 206 17.46 7.73 -6.33
N THR A 207 18.03 6.57 -6.64
CA THR A 207 18.36 6.21 -8.03
C THR A 207 17.14 6.19 -8.91
N TYR A 208 15.98 5.74 -8.40
CA TYR A 208 14.73 5.81 -9.13
C TYR A 208 14.25 7.26 -9.33
N PHE A 209 14.30 8.12 -8.31
CA PHE A 209 13.95 9.53 -8.50
C PHE A 209 14.88 10.29 -9.45
N LEU A 210 16.15 9.90 -9.58
CA LEU A 210 17.08 10.44 -10.58
C LEU A 210 16.65 10.15 -12.03
N THR A 211 15.75 9.20 -12.27
CA THR A 211 15.19 8.95 -13.61
C THR A 211 14.08 9.92 -13.99
N PHE A 212 13.68 10.82 -13.09
CA PHE A 212 12.68 11.86 -13.33
C PHE A 212 13.32 13.24 -13.30
N ASP A 213 13.01 14.08 -14.30
CA ASP A 213 13.48 15.47 -14.39
C ASP A 213 13.37 16.26 -13.07
N PRO A 214 12.22 16.28 -12.34
CA PRO A 214 12.13 17.01 -11.08
C PRO A 214 13.06 16.46 -9.99
N GLY A 215 13.28 15.13 -9.95
CA GLY A 215 14.15 14.50 -8.97
C GLY A 215 15.62 14.77 -9.27
N LEU A 216 16.03 14.65 -10.53
CA LEU A 216 17.38 14.99 -10.99
C LEU A 216 17.70 16.47 -10.71
N ALA A 217 16.84 17.40 -11.13
CA ALA A 217 17.06 18.83 -10.92
C ALA A 217 17.19 19.19 -9.43
N TYR A 218 16.36 18.59 -8.57
CA TYR A 218 16.45 18.81 -7.12
C TYR A 218 17.78 18.30 -6.55
N LEU A 219 18.15 17.05 -6.85
CA LEU A 219 19.38 16.44 -6.35
C LEU A 219 20.64 17.15 -6.87
N GLU A 220 20.64 17.62 -8.11
CA GLU A 220 21.73 18.43 -8.68
C GLU A 220 21.84 19.81 -8.01
N SER A 221 20.72 20.48 -7.73
CA SER A 221 20.74 21.78 -7.04
C SER A 221 21.26 21.68 -5.60
N HIS A 222 21.20 20.49 -5.00
CA HIS A 222 21.70 20.17 -3.66
C HIS A 222 23.00 19.34 -3.74
N ASP A 223 23.86 19.67 -4.69
CA ASP A 223 25.12 18.96 -4.98
C ASP A 223 26.00 18.71 -3.75
N ARG A 224 26.07 19.68 -2.82
CA ARG A 224 26.85 19.54 -1.58
C ARG A 224 26.37 18.36 -0.72
N GLU A 225 25.08 18.07 -0.74
CA GLU A 225 24.44 17.03 0.07
C GLU A 225 24.37 15.70 -0.68
N TYR A 226 24.00 15.74 -1.97
CA TYR A 226 23.64 14.55 -2.74
C TYR A 226 24.56 14.26 -3.93
N GLY A 227 25.34 15.24 -4.39
CA GLY A 227 26.15 15.19 -5.60
C GLY A 227 27.09 13.98 -5.64
N LYS A 228 28.02 13.93 -4.68
CA LYS A 228 28.99 12.84 -4.54
C LYS A 228 28.34 11.49 -4.24
N THR A 229 27.29 11.48 -3.43
CA THR A 229 26.70 10.24 -2.90
C THR A 229 25.82 9.53 -3.93
N TYR A 230 25.05 10.30 -4.71
CA TYR A 230 24.00 9.78 -5.57
C TYR A 230 24.15 10.24 -7.03
N VAL A 231 24.39 11.53 -7.28
CA VAL A 231 24.29 12.12 -8.63
C VAL A 231 25.46 11.71 -9.53
N TYR A 232 26.71 11.88 -9.08
CA TYR A 232 27.88 11.69 -9.96
C TYR A 232 28.01 10.27 -10.48
N GLY A 233 27.78 9.28 -9.61
CA GLY A 233 27.81 7.87 -9.99
C GLY A 233 26.73 7.55 -11.01
N PHE A 234 25.51 8.04 -10.78
CA PHE A 234 24.40 7.84 -11.70
C PHE A 234 24.68 8.45 -13.08
N VAL A 235 25.13 9.71 -13.14
CA VAL A 235 25.43 10.38 -14.43
C VAL A 235 26.55 9.67 -15.19
N ALA A 236 27.60 9.23 -14.48
CA ALA A 236 28.69 8.46 -15.08
C ALA A 236 28.18 7.14 -15.69
N GLU A 237 27.35 6.38 -14.96
CA GLU A 237 26.74 5.14 -15.45
C GLU A 237 25.86 5.37 -16.70
N GLN A 238 25.04 6.43 -16.71
CA GLN A 238 24.22 6.78 -17.87
C GLN A 238 25.07 7.17 -19.09
N LEU A 239 26.13 7.95 -18.88
CA LEU A 239 27.04 8.36 -19.95
C LEU A 239 27.78 7.16 -20.55
N GLU A 240 28.26 6.24 -19.72
CA GLU A 240 28.86 4.99 -20.19
C GLU A 240 27.87 4.13 -20.97
N GLY A 241 26.62 4.03 -20.50
CA GLY A 241 25.54 3.34 -21.22
C GLY A 241 25.29 3.93 -22.60
N LEU A 242 25.26 5.27 -22.71
CA LEU A 242 25.13 5.98 -23.99
C LEU A 242 26.31 5.70 -24.92
N LYS A 243 27.55 5.71 -24.40
CA LYS A 243 28.76 5.38 -25.18
C LYS A 243 28.69 3.96 -25.75
N ARG A 244 28.34 2.97 -24.92
CA ARG A 244 28.18 1.56 -25.35
C ARG A 244 27.10 1.41 -26.43
N ARG A 245 25.95 2.07 -26.30
CA ARG A 245 24.90 2.06 -27.34
C ARG A 245 25.39 2.65 -28.66
N LYS A 246 26.10 3.77 -28.60
CA LYS A 246 26.70 4.40 -29.78
C LYS A 246 27.70 3.49 -30.48
N GLU A 247 28.60 2.86 -29.73
CA GLU A 247 29.59 1.91 -30.27
C GLU A 247 28.92 0.68 -30.91
N GLY A 248 27.89 0.13 -30.28
CA GLY A 248 27.10 -0.97 -30.85
C GLY A 248 26.41 -0.59 -32.16
N MET A 249 25.85 0.62 -32.28
CA MET A 249 25.23 1.10 -33.53
C MET A 249 26.23 1.25 -34.69
N VAL A 250 27.46 1.69 -34.39
CA VAL A 250 28.54 1.85 -35.39
C VAL A 250 29.03 0.51 -35.93
N GLN A 251 28.97 -0.57 -35.14
CA GLN A 251 29.37 -1.91 -35.61
C GLN A 251 28.31 -2.63 -36.46
N ILE A 252 27.04 -2.21 -36.40
CA ILE A 252 25.93 -2.86 -37.12
C ILE A 252 25.67 -2.21 -38.49
N THR A 253 26.30 -1.07 -38.82
CA THR A 253 26.15 -0.43 -40.13
C THR A 253 26.98 -1.21 -41.17
N PRO A 254 26.39 -1.97 -42.10
CA PRO A 254 27.15 -2.60 -43.17
C PRO A 254 27.61 -1.47 -44.09
N VAL A 255 28.90 -1.42 -44.40
CA VAL A 255 29.39 -0.65 -45.54
C VAL A 255 28.71 -1.26 -46.77
N LEU A 256 27.67 -0.61 -47.28
CA LEU A 256 27.16 -0.87 -48.63
C LEU A 256 28.26 -0.42 -49.57
N VAL A 257 29.24 -1.31 -49.82
CA VAL A 257 30.16 -1.16 -50.94
C VAL A 257 29.31 -1.32 -52.19
N SER A 258 28.95 -0.19 -52.77
CA SER A 258 28.44 -0.07 -54.12
C SER A 258 29.47 -0.64 -55.08
N THR A 259 29.35 -1.91 -55.46
CA THR A 259 29.98 -2.44 -56.67
C THR A 259 29.13 -1.99 -57.87
N GLU A 260 29.34 -0.74 -58.29
CA GLU A 260 29.02 -0.33 -59.65
C GLU A 260 30.25 -0.54 -60.55
N ARG A 261 30.00 -1.20 -61.69
CA ARG A 261 30.77 -1.17 -62.97
C ARG A 261 32.07 -1.98 -63.03
N ALA A 262 32.11 -3.01 -63.87
CA ALA A 262 32.31 -2.90 -65.32
C ALA A 262 31.80 -4.15 -66.03
#